data_AF-A0A225W106-F1
#
_entry.id   AF-A0A225W106-F1
#
_cell.length_a   1.000
_cell.length_b   1.000
_cell.length_c   1.000
_cell.angle_alpha   90.00
_cell.angle_beta   90.00
_cell.angle_gamma   90.00
#
_symmetry.space_group_name_H-M   'P 1'
#
loop_
_entity.id
_entity.type
_entity.pdbx_description
1 polymer ?
#
loop_
_entity_poly.entity_id
_entity_poly.type
_entity_poly.pdbx_seq_one_letter_code
_entity_poly.pdbx_strand_id
1 'polypeptide(L)'
;MHVVDLLLSLSTSVERTPAIAHAAAIGLQRLISLQTHVFSELMTMHICRSAALQHYVTWLLGDSPAVSAALARPEGSKRRAPRSPVIDDTAAMLQICTLGIANSESNIQYSALCLLSSLLVLDDASSSALSSAVRLSGILISISWLLNHVVAHIAAMAATTLELIIRHSPPSDILRAVIEQAASCRSLLNWVTEEVAWQSGVVAANVQSIQSSTNILLQKNIVLTLQILAQRNTAIREALEDQDFHTDALVTAIQADDEAGLAVSMLSICLNCCDKSSTLKIADFHQDNNDEQQEEVQVLGDPGHEDQTIQLHCAAGELVKTTASLLREHSNLLRGWKFDSTQVPEDDNRVVARLGRFQASNVQLFVDILAMTQHDAVNALTELQSIPTLQELLQLADTVGSAKCWHVTTSALCRVMTTSNWLEIFQFASTKVLRHPTLTLRCIRFALELHSSLGPRNTAEKIPQSDKQQIDPVDQERTDLASALKTAAIHMSQELFSS
;
A
#
# COMPACT_ATOMS: atom_id res chain seq x y z
N MET A 1 35.21 5.07 42.08
CA MET A 1 35.88 6.20 41.41
C MET A 1 35.41 6.42 39.95
N HIS A 2 34.25 5.88 39.52
CA HIS A 2 33.66 6.13 38.18
C HIS A 2 32.41 7.02 38.19
N VAL A 3 31.90 7.41 39.37
CA VAL A 3 30.75 8.31 39.53
C VAL A 3 31.18 9.78 39.50
N VAL A 4 32.41 10.07 39.96
CA VAL A 4 33.01 11.41 39.89
C VAL A 4 33.43 11.74 38.46
N ASP A 5 33.90 10.78 37.66
CA ASP A 5 34.22 11.00 36.24
C ASP A 5 32.97 11.20 35.36
N LEU A 6 31.82 10.63 35.75
CA LEU A 6 30.54 10.82 35.06
C LEU A 6 29.85 12.14 35.47
N LEU A 7 29.95 12.52 36.74
CA LEU A 7 29.51 13.84 37.23
C LEU A 7 30.41 14.96 36.70
N LEU A 8 31.72 14.71 36.54
CA LEU A 8 32.62 15.59 35.81
C LEU A 8 32.32 15.56 34.31
N SER A 9 31.90 14.46 33.69
CA SER A 9 31.50 14.44 32.26
C SER A 9 30.24 15.29 32.00
N LEU A 10 29.24 15.22 32.89
CA LEU A 10 28.01 16.01 32.79
C LEU A 10 28.18 17.47 33.27
N SER A 11 29.00 17.73 34.30
CA SER A 11 29.35 19.11 34.67
C SER A 11 30.33 19.74 33.67
N THR A 12 31.20 18.95 33.03
CA THR A 12 32.05 19.43 31.93
C THR A 12 31.29 19.54 30.61
N SER A 13 30.12 18.93 30.42
CA SER A 13 29.19 19.22 29.32
C SER A 13 28.54 20.60 29.48
N VAL A 14 28.19 20.97 30.72
CA VAL A 14 27.77 22.33 31.08
C VAL A 14 28.92 23.34 30.93
N GLU A 15 30.18 22.95 31.16
CA GLU A 15 31.35 23.77 30.84
C GLU A 15 31.73 23.77 29.34
N ARG A 16 31.39 22.71 28.58
CA ARG A 16 31.74 22.59 27.15
C ARG A 16 30.75 23.27 26.21
N THR A 17 29.48 23.42 26.62
CA THR A 17 28.47 24.14 25.83
C THR A 17 27.33 24.69 26.71
N PRO A 18 27.59 25.75 27.53
CA PRO A 18 26.58 26.37 28.39
C PRO A 18 25.34 26.87 27.63
N ALA A 19 25.47 27.17 26.34
CA ALA A 19 24.35 27.54 25.47
C ALA A 19 23.33 26.41 25.26
N ILE A 20 23.77 25.15 25.22
CA ILE A 20 22.89 23.98 24.98
C ILE A 20 22.13 23.62 26.25
N ALA A 21 22.84 23.60 27.39
CA ALA A 21 22.26 23.51 28.72
C ALA A 21 21.17 24.57 28.92
N HIS A 22 21.45 25.82 28.55
CA HIS A 22 20.51 26.94 28.63
C HIS A 22 19.34 26.85 27.63
N ALA A 23 19.55 26.31 26.42
CA ALA A 23 18.49 26.12 25.44
C ALA A 23 17.51 25.00 25.81
N ALA A 24 18.02 23.83 26.24
CA ALA A 24 17.19 22.72 26.73
C ALA A 24 16.38 23.13 27.96
N ALA A 25 17.04 23.84 28.86
CA ALA A 25 16.46 24.50 30.01
C ALA A 25 15.29 25.46 29.68
N ILE A 26 15.48 26.39 28.74
CA ILE A 26 14.42 27.31 28.29
C ILE A 26 13.27 26.53 27.64
N GLY A 27 13.58 25.50 26.84
CA GLY A 27 12.56 24.62 26.23
C GLY A 27 11.70 23.92 27.27
N LEU A 28 12.34 23.38 28.31
CA LEU A 28 11.67 22.74 29.44
C LEU A 28 10.79 23.73 30.22
N GLN A 29 11.31 24.93 30.51
CA GLN A 29 10.56 26.00 31.18
C GLN A 29 9.34 26.44 30.38
N ARG A 30 9.47 26.57 29.05
CA ARG A 30 8.35 26.90 28.17
C ARG A 30 7.27 25.82 28.18
N LEU A 31 7.65 24.55 28.11
CA LEU A 31 6.70 23.44 28.21
C LEU A 31 5.95 23.45 29.55
N ILE A 32 6.66 23.72 30.65
CA ILE A 32 6.06 23.85 32.00
C ILE A 32 5.07 25.02 32.07
N SER A 33 5.37 26.14 31.40
CA SER A 33 4.48 27.31 31.38
C SER A 33 3.22 27.13 30.53
N LEU A 34 3.22 26.19 29.59
CA LEU A 34 2.14 25.99 28.62
C LEU A 34 1.12 24.91 29.05
N GLN A 35 1.50 23.93 29.87
CA GLN A 35 0.56 22.94 30.42
C GLN A 35 0.86 22.60 31.89
N THR A 36 -0.04 23.00 32.80
CA THR A 36 0.18 22.95 34.25
C THR A 36 -0.19 21.63 34.94
N HIS A 37 -0.94 20.72 34.31
CA HIS A 37 -1.47 19.54 35.01
C HIS A 37 -0.88 18.19 34.53
N VAL A 38 -0.96 17.86 33.23
CA VAL A 38 -0.54 16.52 32.72
C VAL A 38 0.99 16.38 32.66
N PHE A 39 1.70 17.41 32.19
CA PHE A 39 3.16 17.40 32.24
C PHE A 39 3.69 17.61 33.65
N SER A 40 3.00 18.36 34.51
CA SER A 40 3.48 18.64 35.87
C SER A 40 3.66 17.39 36.72
N GLU A 41 2.75 16.41 36.67
CA GLU A 41 2.89 15.17 37.45
C GLU A 41 4.03 14.27 36.95
N LEU A 42 4.14 14.12 35.62
CA LEU A 42 5.17 13.32 34.98
C LEU A 42 6.56 13.95 35.18
N MET A 43 6.65 15.26 35.01
CA MET A 43 7.84 16.07 35.28
C MET A 43 8.23 16.04 36.76
N THR A 44 7.28 16.18 37.70
CA THR A 44 7.58 16.08 39.14
C THR A 44 8.10 14.68 39.47
N MET A 45 7.51 13.63 38.90
CA MET A 45 7.96 12.25 39.11
C MET A 45 9.39 12.02 38.59
N HIS A 46 9.76 12.58 37.44
CA HIS A 46 11.07 12.36 36.81
C HIS A 46 12.15 13.34 37.29
N ILE A 47 11.82 14.62 37.49
CA ILE A 47 12.72 15.59 38.12
C ILE A 47 13.04 15.16 39.55
N CYS A 48 12.07 14.71 40.37
CA CYS A 48 12.37 14.22 41.73
C CYS A 48 13.23 12.94 41.75
N ARG A 49 13.38 12.21 40.63
CA ARG A 49 14.18 10.98 40.52
C ARG A 49 15.53 11.18 39.83
N SER A 50 15.69 12.24 39.04
CA SER A 50 16.89 12.56 38.28
C SER A 50 17.73 13.65 38.95
N ALA A 51 18.93 13.30 39.39
CA ALA A 51 19.88 14.27 39.95
C ALA A 51 20.34 15.31 38.91
N ALA A 52 20.41 14.93 37.62
CA ALA A 52 20.77 15.83 36.53
C ALA A 52 19.66 16.85 36.24
N LEU A 53 18.39 16.41 36.15
CA LEU A 53 17.27 17.31 35.94
C LEU A 53 17.02 18.22 37.14
N GLN A 54 17.25 17.74 38.37
CA GLN A 54 17.25 18.60 39.58
C GLN A 54 18.29 19.71 39.48
N HIS A 55 19.49 19.38 39.00
CA HIS A 55 20.56 20.36 38.84
C HIS A 55 20.20 21.42 37.77
N TYR A 56 19.65 21.01 36.63
CA TYR A 56 19.21 21.94 35.57
C TYR A 56 18.04 22.84 36.01
N VAL A 57 17.05 22.29 36.72
CA VAL A 57 15.89 23.04 37.25
C VAL A 57 16.32 24.01 38.34
N THR A 58 17.22 23.61 39.24
CA THR A 58 17.77 24.46 40.31
C THR A 58 18.65 25.58 39.74
N TRP A 59 19.46 25.28 38.72
CA TRP A 59 20.30 26.27 38.04
C TRP A 59 19.48 27.31 37.25
N LEU A 60 18.38 26.88 36.62
CA LEU A 60 17.49 27.72 35.82
C LEU A 60 16.58 28.66 36.62
N LEU A 61 16.01 28.14 37.69
CA LEU A 61 14.91 28.78 38.39
C LEU A 61 15.39 29.54 39.63
N GLY A 62 16.72 29.69 39.78
CA GLY A 62 17.45 30.37 40.86
C GLY A 62 16.61 30.71 42.08
N ASP A 63 16.70 29.92 43.15
CA ASP A 63 15.99 30.10 44.44
C ASP A 63 14.55 30.65 44.34
N SER A 64 13.79 30.25 43.32
CA SER A 64 12.37 30.59 43.25
C SER A 64 11.58 29.70 44.23
N PRO A 65 10.95 30.27 45.28
CA PRO A 65 10.30 29.51 46.34
C PRO A 65 9.09 28.70 45.86
N ALA A 66 8.55 28.98 44.67
CA ALA A 66 7.46 28.23 44.05
C ALA A 66 7.86 26.83 43.57
N VAL A 67 9.14 26.61 43.22
CA VAL A 67 9.65 25.35 42.67
C VAL A 67 10.15 24.43 43.80
N SER A 68 10.75 24.99 44.85
CA SER A 68 11.10 24.25 46.07
C SER A 68 9.88 23.61 46.73
N ALA A 69 8.71 24.25 46.65
CA ALA A 69 7.46 23.69 47.16
C ALA A 69 6.95 22.48 46.34
N ALA A 70 7.18 22.47 45.02
CA ALA A 70 6.81 21.36 44.14
C ALA A 70 7.78 20.16 44.25
N LEU A 71 9.07 20.42 44.51
CA LEU A 71 10.12 19.40 44.69
C LEU A 71 10.13 18.76 46.10
N ALA A 72 9.47 19.36 47.09
CA ALA A 72 9.48 18.89 48.48
C ALA A 72 8.60 17.66 48.78
N ARG A 73 8.00 17.00 47.78
CA ARG A 73 7.31 15.71 47.95
C ARG A 73 7.64 14.78 46.76
N PRO A 74 7.97 13.49 46.99
CA PRO A 74 7.28 12.60 47.94
C PRO A 74 8.20 11.75 48.84
N GLU A 75 7.80 11.58 50.11
CA GLU A 75 8.24 10.44 50.91
C GLU A 75 7.57 9.16 50.42
N GLY A 76 8.37 8.12 50.21
CA GLY A 76 7.93 6.72 50.30
C GLY A 76 7.87 5.94 48.99
N SER A 77 8.96 5.26 48.64
CA SER A 77 8.89 3.88 48.12
C SER A 77 10.27 3.21 48.15
N LYS A 78 10.31 2.00 48.71
CA LYS A 78 11.50 1.19 48.97
C LYS A 78 12.10 0.59 47.69
N ARG A 79 13.42 0.73 47.58
CA ARG A 79 14.43 -0.12 46.90
C ARG A 79 13.96 -1.10 45.81
N ARG A 80 14.39 -0.84 44.58
CA ARG A 80 14.88 -1.86 43.63
C ARG A 80 16.30 -1.48 43.16
N ALA A 81 17.13 -2.48 42.87
CA ALA A 81 18.55 -2.42 42.55
C ALA A 81 18.93 -1.38 41.45
N PRO A 82 20.17 -0.86 41.41
CA PRO A 82 20.51 0.31 40.60
C PRO A 82 20.57 -0.07 39.12
N ARG A 83 19.55 0.36 38.37
CA ARG A 83 19.73 0.64 36.94
C ARG A 83 20.57 1.91 36.82
N SER A 84 21.38 2.01 35.77
CA SER A 84 22.23 3.19 35.54
C SER A 84 21.36 4.46 35.51
N PRO A 85 21.64 5.47 36.35
CA PRO A 85 20.82 6.69 36.45
C PRO A 85 20.73 7.46 35.12
N VAL A 86 21.70 7.30 34.21
CA VAL A 86 21.72 7.95 32.88
C VAL A 86 20.62 7.44 31.95
N ILE A 87 20.26 6.16 32.06
CA ILE A 87 19.25 5.52 31.19
C ILE A 87 17.84 5.99 31.59
N ASP A 88 17.60 6.17 32.90
CA ASP A 88 16.31 6.64 33.42
C ASP A 88 16.06 8.12 33.04
N ASP A 89 17.10 8.95 32.99
CA ASP A 89 17.02 10.36 32.60
C ASP A 89 16.73 10.55 31.09
N THR A 90 17.36 9.73 30.25
CA THR A 90 17.15 9.76 28.78
C THR A 90 15.73 9.32 28.42
N ALA A 91 15.23 8.26 29.06
CA ALA A 91 13.88 7.76 28.81
C ALA A 91 12.81 8.76 29.26
N ALA A 92 13.00 9.43 30.40
CA ALA A 92 12.10 10.47 30.90
C ALA A 92 12.04 11.66 29.94
N MET A 93 13.20 12.18 29.52
CA MET A 93 13.27 13.31 28.59
C MET A 93 12.66 12.99 27.24
N LEU A 94 12.86 11.76 26.74
CA LEU A 94 12.23 11.30 25.53
C LEU A 94 10.70 11.23 25.68
N GLN A 95 10.16 10.72 26.79
CA GLN A 95 8.72 10.70 27.04
C GLN A 95 8.10 12.09 27.04
N ILE A 96 8.77 13.07 27.67
CA ILE A 96 8.34 14.47 27.68
C ILE A 96 8.32 15.04 26.25
N CYS A 97 9.38 14.80 25.47
CA CYS A 97 9.45 15.24 24.08
C CYS A 97 8.37 14.56 23.23
N THR A 98 8.16 13.25 23.36
CA THR A 98 7.14 12.50 22.64
C THR A 98 5.75 13.04 22.89
N LEU A 99 5.38 13.27 24.15
CA LEU A 99 4.08 13.83 24.52
C LEU A 99 3.91 15.27 24.00
N GLY A 100 4.97 16.09 24.06
CA GLY A 100 4.93 17.46 23.57
C GLY A 100 4.83 17.56 22.05
N ILE A 101 5.54 16.70 21.32
CA ILE A 101 5.50 16.60 19.85
C ILE A 101 4.13 16.06 19.38
N ALA A 102 3.53 15.13 20.11
CA ALA A 102 2.21 14.59 19.80
C ALA A 102 1.04 15.51 20.23
N ASN A 103 1.32 16.64 20.87
CA ASN A 103 0.29 17.58 21.34
C ASN A 103 -0.41 18.27 20.16
N SER A 104 -1.66 18.73 20.34
CA SER A 104 -2.39 19.48 19.32
C SER A 104 -2.00 20.97 19.25
N GLU A 105 -1.36 21.50 20.29
CA GLU A 105 -0.96 22.91 20.35
C GLU A 105 0.41 23.15 19.71
N SER A 106 0.44 23.97 18.66
CA SER A 106 1.66 24.31 17.90
C SER A 106 2.81 24.87 18.77
N ASN A 107 2.50 25.63 19.82
CA ASN A 107 3.53 26.18 20.72
C ASN A 107 4.21 25.08 21.57
N ILE A 108 3.44 24.07 21.98
CA ILE A 108 3.94 22.93 22.75
C ILE A 108 4.79 22.03 21.83
N GLN A 109 4.28 21.75 20.62
CA GLN A 109 5.03 21.01 19.59
C GLN A 109 6.38 21.66 19.30
N TYR A 110 6.39 22.98 19.05
CA TYR A 110 7.63 23.72 18.78
C TYR A 110 8.61 23.64 19.96
N SER A 111 8.12 23.85 21.19
CA SER A 111 8.97 23.82 22.38
C SER A 111 9.55 22.42 22.64
N ALA A 112 8.78 21.36 22.37
CA ALA A 112 9.21 19.98 22.48
C ALA A 112 10.24 19.60 21.41
N LEU A 113 10.06 20.07 20.16
CA LEU A 113 11.06 19.92 19.10
C LEU A 113 12.36 20.66 19.43
N CYS A 114 12.28 21.90 19.94
CA CYS A 114 13.46 22.64 20.39
C CYS A 114 14.20 21.91 21.51
N LEU A 115 13.47 21.36 22.48
CA LEU A 115 14.05 20.57 23.56
C LEU A 115 14.76 19.33 23.01
N LEU A 116 14.09 18.55 22.16
CA LEU A 116 14.66 17.35 21.56
C LEU A 116 15.90 17.67 20.70
N SER A 117 15.84 18.70 19.86
CA SER A 117 17.00 19.18 19.09
C SER A 117 18.15 19.57 20.00
N SER A 118 17.88 20.32 21.08
CA SER A 118 18.93 20.74 22.03
C SER A 118 19.62 19.55 22.68
N LEU A 119 18.88 18.48 22.99
CA LEU A 119 19.44 17.24 23.54
C LEU A 119 20.26 16.45 22.51
N LEU A 120 19.90 16.54 21.22
CA LEU A 120 20.58 15.84 20.14
C LEU A 120 21.81 16.58 19.59
N VAL A 121 21.96 17.89 19.79
CA VAL A 121 23.12 18.66 19.28
C VAL A 121 24.46 18.26 19.92
N LEU A 122 24.45 17.55 21.05
CA LEU A 122 25.66 17.08 21.71
C LEU A 122 26.33 15.98 20.87
N ASP A 123 27.57 16.16 20.40
CA ASP A 123 28.36 15.11 19.73
C ASP A 123 28.97 14.13 20.77
N ASP A 124 28.16 13.52 21.63
CA ASP A 124 28.61 12.56 22.66
C ASP A 124 27.84 11.22 22.65
N ALA A 125 28.22 10.29 23.53
CA ALA A 125 27.58 8.98 23.63
C ALA A 125 26.11 9.06 24.11
N SER A 126 25.67 10.20 24.66
CA SER A 126 24.29 10.39 25.12
C SER A 126 23.35 10.72 23.96
N SER A 127 23.82 11.48 22.95
CA SER A 127 23.02 11.77 21.75
C SER A 127 22.84 10.53 20.86
N SER A 128 23.84 9.66 20.76
CA SER A 128 23.70 8.38 20.04
C SER A 128 22.73 7.43 20.76
N ALA A 129 22.76 7.38 22.10
CA ALA A 129 21.80 6.63 22.90
C ALA A 129 20.38 7.20 22.78
N LEU A 130 20.23 8.53 22.80
CA LEU A 130 18.95 9.21 22.61
C LEU A 130 18.41 9.00 21.19
N SER A 131 19.26 9.10 20.16
CA SER A 131 18.90 8.82 18.77
C SER A 131 18.44 7.36 18.59
N SER A 132 19.14 6.42 19.23
CA SER A 132 18.71 5.02 19.28
C SER A 132 17.32 4.87 19.94
N ALA A 133 17.08 5.54 21.07
CA ALA A 133 15.79 5.52 21.74
C ALA A 133 14.67 6.17 20.91
N VAL A 134 14.97 7.25 20.19
CA VAL A 134 14.06 7.88 19.21
C VAL A 134 13.65 6.86 18.13
N ARG A 135 14.61 6.15 17.54
CA ARG A 135 14.34 5.12 16.52
C ARG A 135 13.51 3.93 17.01
N LEU A 136 13.46 3.69 18.32
CA LEU A 136 12.71 2.58 18.91
C LEU A 136 11.37 3.01 19.52
N SER A 137 11.10 4.31 19.64
CA SER A 137 9.95 4.84 20.42
C SER A 137 8.74 5.28 19.60
N GLY A 138 8.80 5.21 18.26
CA GLY A 138 7.70 5.66 17.39
C GLY A 138 7.68 7.18 17.12
N ILE A 139 8.57 7.96 17.74
CA ILE A 139 8.56 9.42 17.65
C ILE A 139 8.89 9.94 16.24
N LEU A 140 9.56 9.15 15.39
CA LEU A 140 9.83 9.52 14.00
C LEU A 140 8.54 9.68 13.20
N ILE A 141 7.48 8.96 13.56
CA ILE A 141 6.15 9.14 12.99
C ILE A 141 5.73 10.59 13.22
N SER A 142 5.65 11.02 14.48
CA SER A 142 5.20 12.38 14.81
C SER A 142 6.10 13.46 14.21
N ILE A 143 7.42 13.27 14.20
CA ILE A 143 8.36 14.19 13.53
C ILE A 143 8.09 14.26 12.03
N SER A 144 7.86 13.11 11.37
CA SER A 144 7.58 13.06 9.93
C SER A 144 6.28 13.76 9.56
N TRP A 145 5.25 13.68 10.41
CA TRP A 145 4.01 14.43 10.25
C TRP A 145 4.25 15.94 10.34
N LEU A 146 5.09 16.38 11.28
CA LEU A 146 5.41 17.80 11.48
C LEU A 146 6.25 18.39 10.35
N LEU A 147 6.92 17.60 9.51
CA LEU A 147 7.62 18.10 8.32
C LEU A 147 6.68 18.81 7.32
N ASN A 148 5.39 18.46 7.32
CA ASN A 148 4.37 19.10 6.49
C ASN A 148 3.46 20.05 7.28
N HIS A 149 3.90 20.51 8.45
CA HIS A 149 3.10 21.38 9.29
C HIS A 149 2.83 22.75 8.63
N VAL A 150 1.60 23.25 8.76
CA VAL A 150 1.15 24.52 8.13
C VAL A 150 2.00 25.71 8.60
N VAL A 151 2.47 25.66 9.84
CA VAL A 151 3.34 26.69 10.43
C VAL A 151 4.81 26.38 10.10
N ALA A 152 5.40 27.20 9.24
CA ALA A 152 6.72 26.98 8.65
C ALA A 152 7.86 26.76 9.66
N HIS A 153 7.88 27.50 10.79
CA HIS A 153 8.94 27.34 11.79
C HIS A 153 8.89 26.01 12.54
N ILE A 154 7.71 25.37 12.62
CA ILE A 154 7.55 24.02 13.20
C ILE A 154 8.07 22.98 12.22
N ALA A 155 7.71 23.09 10.95
CA ALA A 155 8.23 22.21 9.89
C ALA A 155 9.76 22.31 9.78
N ALA A 156 10.31 23.52 9.83
CA ALA A 156 11.76 23.74 9.83
C ALA A 156 12.44 23.11 11.05
N MET A 157 11.87 23.28 12.25
CA MET A 157 12.44 22.68 13.46
C MET A 157 12.35 21.14 13.43
N ALA A 158 11.25 20.57 12.92
CA ALA A 158 11.12 19.12 12.73
C ALA A 158 12.17 18.58 11.75
N ALA A 159 12.47 19.32 10.67
CA ALA A 159 13.54 18.98 9.74
C ALA A 159 14.91 19.00 10.42
N THR A 160 15.21 20.04 11.21
CA THR A 160 16.45 20.11 11.99
C THR A 160 16.57 18.96 12.99
N THR A 161 15.49 18.62 13.70
CA THR A 161 15.49 17.48 14.63
C THR A 161 15.78 16.18 13.88
N LEU A 162 15.17 15.97 12.71
CA LEU A 162 15.40 14.78 11.89
C LEU A 162 16.84 14.70 11.38
N GLU A 163 17.42 15.81 10.91
CA GLU A 163 18.81 15.87 10.46
C GLU A 163 19.79 15.47 11.58
N LEU A 164 19.54 15.94 12.81
CA LEU A 164 20.33 15.55 13.97
C LEU A 164 20.19 14.05 14.27
N ILE A 165 18.98 13.50 14.21
CA ILE A 165 18.76 12.05 14.40
C ILE A 165 19.53 11.25 13.35
N ILE A 166 19.48 11.65 12.08
CA ILE A 166 20.21 11.01 10.97
C ILE A 166 21.71 11.07 11.23
N ARG A 167 22.25 12.24 11.60
CA ARG A 167 23.67 12.44 11.88
C ARG A 167 24.20 11.54 13.00
N HIS A 168 23.40 11.34 14.05
CA HIS A 168 23.78 10.50 15.20
C HIS A 168 23.39 9.03 15.05
N SER A 169 22.87 8.63 13.89
CA SER A 169 22.43 7.26 13.61
C SER A 169 23.36 6.55 12.63
N PRO A 170 23.67 5.26 12.85
CA PRO A 170 24.09 4.39 11.75
C PRO A 170 23.07 4.44 10.60
N PRO A 171 23.49 4.59 9.33
CA PRO A 171 22.60 4.71 8.18
C PRO A 171 21.59 3.57 8.07
N SER A 172 22.04 2.32 8.20
CA SER A 172 21.19 1.12 8.11
C SER A 172 20.04 1.13 9.12
N ASP A 173 20.33 1.59 10.33
CA ASP A 173 19.39 1.56 11.45
C ASP A 173 18.32 2.67 11.33
N ILE A 174 18.69 3.87 10.87
CA ILE A 174 17.70 4.95 10.66
C ILE A 174 16.81 4.63 9.46
N LEU A 175 17.36 4.06 8.39
CA LEU A 175 16.56 3.60 7.25
C LEU A 175 15.57 2.52 7.68
N ARG A 176 16.03 1.52 8.47
CA ARG A 176 15.16 0.51 9.05
C ARG A 176 14.06 1.12 9.93
N ALA A 177 14.42 2.03 10.83
CA ALA A 177 13.45 2.68 11.71
C ALA A 177 12.38 3.46 10.93
N VAL A 178 12.76 4.14 9.85
CA VAL A 178 11.81 4.86 8.98
C VAL A 178 10.84 3.90 8.27
N ILE A 179 11.36 2.76 7.78
CA ILE A 179 10.54 1.71 7.14
C ILE A 179 9.57 1.06 8.15
N GLU A 180 10.07 0.65 9.30
CA GLU A 180 9.29 -0.05 10.34
C GLU A 180 8.20 0.84 10.97
N GLN A 181 8.49 2.13 11.12
CA GLN A 181 7.54 3.09 11.68
C GLN A 181 6.58 3.69 10.62
N ALA A 182 6.76 3.39 9.33
CA ALA A 182 5.98 3.97 8.24
C ALA A 182 5.96 5.51 8.27
N ALA A 183 7.10 6.13 8.59
CA ALA A 183 7.24 7.59 8.63
C ALA A 183 7.07 8.16 7.21
N SER A 184 5.86 8.63 6.92
CA SER A 184 5.34 8.83 5.57
C SER A 184 5.27 10.32 5.23
N CYS A 185 6.44 10.95 5.12
CA CYS A 185 6.55 12.27 4.51
C CYS A 185 7.21 12.15 3.13
N ARG A 186 6.71 12.90 2.14
CA ARG A 186 7.22 12.85 0.76
C ARG A 186 8.72 13.11 0.68
N SER A 187 9.23 14.11 1.41
CA SER A 187 10.66 14.45 1.44
C SER A 187 11.49 13.33 2.05
N LEU A 188 11.04 12.78 3.18
CA LEU A 188 11.70 11.65 3.85
C LEU A 188 11.70 10.40 2.96
N LEU A 189 10.58 10.07 2.31
CA LEU A 189 10.48 8.93 1.41
C LEU A 189 11.41 9.06 0.20
N ASN A 190 11.61 10.26 -0.34
CA ASN A 190 12.56 10.48 -1.43
C ASN A 190 14.00 10.17 -0.97
N TRP A 191 14.40 10.70 0.18
CA TRP A 191 15.72 10.43 0.76
C TRP A 191 15.91 8.93 1.05
N VAL A 192 14.94 8.27 1.69
CA VAL A 192 14.98 6.81 1.96
C VAL A 192 15.09 6.01 0.66
N THR A 193 14.37 6.41 -0.39
CA THR A 193 14.40 5.72 -1.70
C THR A 193 15.80 5.73 -2.30
N GLU A 194 16.52 6.85 -2.19
CA GLU A 194 17.89 6.97 -2.68
C GLU A 194 18.84 6.14 -1.81
N GLU A 195 18.78 6.28 -0.49
CA GLU A 195 19.71 5.64 0.44
C GLU A 195 19.54 4.12 0.55
N VAL A 196 18.31 3.61 0.53
CA VAL A 196 18.04 2.15 0.58
C VAL A 196 18.57 1.46 -0.68
N ALA A 197 18.51 2.12 -1.83
CA ALA A 197 19.06 1.57 -3.07
C ALA A 197 20.59 1.33 -2.99
N TRP A 198 21.31 2.10 -2.17
CA TRP A 198 22.73 1.91 -1.92
C TRP A 198 23.04 0.89 -0.81
N GLN A 199 22.03 0.43 -0.08
CA GLN A 199 22.17 -0.43 1.09
C GLN A 199 21.23 -1.64 1.03
N SER A 200 21.50 -2.57 0.11
CA SER A 200 20.70 -3.81 -0.08
C SER A 200 20.48 -4.61 1.20
N GLY A 201 21.44 -4.57 2.15
CA GLY A 201 21.31 -5.19 3.47
C GLY A 201 20.12 -4.68 4.30
N VAL A 202 19.65 -3.45 4.07
CA VAL A 202 18.45 -2.91 4.71
C VAL A 202 17.20 -3.61 4.20
N VAL A 203 17.12 -3.90 2.89
CA VAL A 203 16.00 -4.66 2.30
C VAL A 203 15.96 -6.06 2.91
N ALA A 204 17.08 -6.77 2.89
CA ALA A 204 17.18 -8.13 3.46
C ALA A 204 16.78 -8.17 4.95
N ALA A 205 17.24 -7.21 5.76
CA ALA A 205 16.89 -7.13 7.18
C ALA A 205 15.39 -6.88 7.43
N ASN A 206 14.74 -6.09 6.58
CA ASN A 206 13.30 -5.84 6.65
C ASN A 206 12.49 -7.06 6.21
N VAL A 207 12.93 -7.77 5.16
CA VAL A 207 12.31 -9.04 4.74
C VAL A 207 12.40 -10.09 5.86
N GLN A 208 13.56 -10.22 6.50
CA GLN A 208 13.74 -11.12 7.65
C GLN A 208 12.84 -10.72 8.83
N SER A 209 12.63 -9.42 9.05
CA SER A 209 11.75 -8.91 10.10
C SER A 209 10.28 -9.25 9.83
N ILE A 210 9.85 -9.26 8.56
CA ILE A 210 8.53 -9.75 8.18
C ILE A 210 8.36 -11.23 8.54
N GLN A 211 9.34 -12.07 8.16
CA GLN A 211 9.28 -13.52 8.37
C GLN A 211 9.37 -13.93 9.85
N SER A 212 10.12 -13.18 10.66
CA SER A 212 10.40 -13.54 12.06
C SER A 212 9.49 -12.87 13.08
N SER A 213 8.89 -11.72 12.74
CA SER A 213 8.02 -10.98 13.66
C SER A 213 6.63 -11.59 13.72
N THR A 214 6.01 -11.56 14.91
CA THR A 214 4.59 -11.85 15.10
C THR A 214 3.73 -10.57 15.15
N ASN A 215 4.36 -9.40 15.02
CA ASN A 215 3.67 -8.11 15.04
C ASN A 215 3.13 -7.78 13.64
N ILE A 216 1.83 -8.00 13.45
CA ILE A 216 1.11 -7.76 12.18
C ILE A 216 1.21 -6.28 11.76
N LEU A 217 1.16 -5.33 12.69
CA LEU A 217 1.28 -3.91 12.38
C LEU A 217 2.68 -3.57 11.84
N LEU A 218 3.72 -4.17 12.42
CA LEU A 218 5.08 -4.02 11.95
C LEU A 218 5.23 -4.59 10.53
N GLN A 219 4.76 -5.82 10.32
CA GLN A 219 4.77 -6.47 9.00
C GLN A 219 4.06 -5.60 7.96
N LYS A 220 2.87 -5.08 8.29
CA LYS A 220 2.09 -4.19 7.43
C LYS A 220 2.86 -2.91 7.08
N ASN A 221 3.45 -2.24 8.07
CA ASN A 221 4.23 -1.02 7.85
C ASN A 221 5.42 -1.27 6.92
N ILE A 222 6.17 -2.34 7.16
CA ILE A 222 7.32 -2.71 6.34
C ILE A 222 6.87 -3.00 4.90
N VAL A 223 5.87 -3.88 4.70
CA VAL A 223 5.38 -4.26 3.36
C VAL A 223 4.90 -3.04 2.58
N LEU A 224 4.05 -2.20 3.18
CA LEU A 224 3.51 -1.02 2.49
C LEU A 224 4.60 0.01 2.16
N THR A 225 5.57 0.19 3.05
CA THR A 225 6.68 1.12 2.80
C THR A 225 7.60 0.58 1.70
N LEU A 226 7.99 -0.70 1.76
CA LEU A 226 8.79 -1.34 0.69
C LEU A 226 8.08 -1.30 -0.66
N GLN A 227 6.75 -1.46 -0.70
CA GLN A 227 5.97 -1.30 -1.92
C GLN A 227 6.11 0.11 -2.51
N ILE A 228 5.96 1.15 -1.69
CA ILE A 228 6.11 2.55 -2.13
C ILE A 228 7.53 2.80 -2.66
N LEU A 229 8.55 2.25 -1.99
CA LEU A 229 9.94 2.40 -2.40
C LEU A 229 10.24 1.66 -3.71
N ALA A 230 9.76 0.43 -3.88
CA ALA A 230 9.95 -0.39 -5.08
C ALA A 230 9.26 0.18 -6.33
N GLN A 231 8.16 0.92 -6.16
CA GLN A 231 7.52 1.68 -7.24
C GLN A 231 8.36 2.89 -7.69
N ARG A 232 9.25 3.40 -6.84
CA ARG A 232 10.07 4.59 -7.11
C ARG A 232 11.49 4.27 -7.53
N ASN A 233 11.98 3.06 -7.27
CA ASN A 233 13.37 2.69 -7.53
C ASN A 233 13.49 1.22 -7.95
N THR A 234 14.12 0.98 -9.11
CA THR A 234 14.31 -0.36 -9.69
C THR A 234 15.32 -1.20 -8.91
N ALA A 235 16.35 -0.61 -8.32
CA ALA A 235 17.34 -1.36 -7.53
C ALA A 235 16.71 -1.96 -6.26
N ILE A 236 15.71 -1.29 -5.67
CA ILE A 236 14.96 -1.82 -4.53
C ILE A 236 14.07 -2.99 -4.98
N ARG A 237 13.50 -2.91 -6.18
CA ARG A 237 12.70 -3.99 -6.77
C ARG A 237 13.55 -5.24 -7.03
N GLU A 238 14.70 -5.07 -7.67
CA GLU A 238 15.68 -6.14 -7.89
C GLU A 238 16.12 -6.76 -6.55
N ALA A 239 16.41 -5.92 -5.53
CA ALA A 239 16.76 -6.41 -4.20
C ALA A 239 15.61 -7.17 -3.50
N LEU A 240 14.35 -6.87 -3.79
CA LEU A 240 13.21 -7.65 -3.26
C LEU A 240 13.04 -8.98 -4.00
N GLU A 241 13.27 -9.00 -5.31
CA GLU A 241 13.29 -10.22 -6.12
C GLU A 241 14.41 -11.17 -5.66
N ASP A 242 15.62 -10.64 -5.42
CA ASP A 242 16.76 -11.39 -4.87
C ASP A 242 16.51 -11.99 -3.48
N GLN A 243 15.50 -11.51 -2.75
CA GLN A 243 15.13 -11.99 -1.42
C GLN A 243 13.88 -12.88 -1.43
N ASP A 244 13.41 -13.30 -2.61
CA ASP A 244 12.18 -14.09 -2.78
C ASP A 244 10.97 -13.48 -2.04
N PHE A 245 10.94 -12.14 -1.97
CA PHE A 245 9.98 -11.41 -1.14
C PHE A 245 8.53 -11.71 -1.53
N HIS A 246 8.27 -11.84 -2.83
CA HIS A 246 6.93 -12.00 -3.41
C HIS A 246 6.26 -13.33 -3.07
N THR A 247 7.03 -14.37 -2.74
CA THR A 247 6.49 -15.72 -2.53
C THR A 247 6.35 -16.08 -1.06
N ASP A 248 7.40 -15.89 -0.25
CA ASP A 248 7.38 -16.39 1.13
C ASP A 248 7.03 -15.30 2.14
N ALA A 249 7.76 -14.18 2.13
CA ALA A 249 7.59 -13.13 3.14
C ALA A 249 6.25 -12.40 2.98
N LEU A 250 5.90 -12.01 1.75
CA LEU A 250 4.68 -11.26 1.47
C LEU A 250 3.41 -12.10 1.68
N VAL A 251 3.41 -13.35 1.22
CA VAL A 251 2.28 -14.27 1.44
C VAL A 251 2.07 -14.51 2.92
N THR A 252 3.15 -14.74 3.68
CA THR A 252 3.09 -14.92 5.14
C THR A 252 2.49 -13.69 5.82
N ALA A 253 2.93 -12.49 5.46
CA ALA A 253 2.41 -11.24 6.02
C ALA A 253 0.91 -11.04 5.70
N ILE A 254 0.49 -11.31 4.47
CA ILE A 254 -0.92 -11.21 4.05
C ILE A 254 -1.78 -12.24 4.80
N GLN A 255 -1.27 -13.46 4.98
CA GLN A 255 -1.99 -14.52 5.66
C GLN A 255 -2.12 -14.26 7.16
N ALA A 256 -1.10 -13.69 7.80
CA ALA A 256 -1.07 -13.39 9.22
C ALA A 256 -2.09 -12.32 9.67
N ASP A 257 -2.56 -11.46 8.76
CA ASP A 257 -3.55 -10.42 9.08
C ASP A 257 -4.99 -10.96 8.98
N ASP A 258 -5.54 -11.47 10.08
CA ASP A 258 -6.89 -12.05 10.13
C ASP A 258 -8.00 -11.16 9.55
N GLU A 259 -7.91 -9.84 9.73
CA GLU A 259 -8.90 -8.87 9.24
C GLU A 259 -8.65 -8.45 7.78
N ALA A 260 -7.63 -9.02 7.13
CA ALA A 260 -7.21 -8.68 5.77
C ALA A 260 -6.86 -7.19 5.58
N GLY A 261 -6.48 -6.48 6.64
CA GLY A 261 -6.18 -5.04 6.61
C GLY A 261 -5.00 -4.68 5.70
N LEU A 262 -3.97 -5.51 5.63
CA LEU A 262 -2.85 -5.40 4.69
C LEU A 262 -3.32 -5.64 3.26
N ALA A 263 -4.10 -6.69 3.01
CA ALA A 263 -4.66 -6.99 1.69
C ALA A 263 -5.52 -5.84 1.16
N VAL A 264 -6.42 -5.29 2.00
CA VAL A 264 -7.23 -4.11 1.70
C VAL A 264 -6.35 -2.90 1.33
N SER A 265 -5.27 -2.67 2.09
CA SER A 265 -4.35 -1.55 1.84
C SER A 265 -3.62 -1.72 0.50
N MET A 266 -3.10 -2.91 0.22
CA MET A 266 -2.42 -3.23 -1.04
C MET A 266 -3.35 -3.11 -2.26
N LEU A 267 -4.56 -3.64 -2.17
CA LEU A 267 -5.57 -3.56 -3.23
C LEU A 267 -6.05 -2.11 -3.45
N SER A 268 -6.15 -1.31 -2.39
CA SER A 268 -6.46 0.12 -2.50
C SER A 268 -5.34 0.88 -3.22
N ILE A 269 -4.07 0.56 -2.93
CA ILE A 269 -2.92 1.11 -3.67
C ILE A 269 -3.00 0.69 -5.15
N CYS A 270 -3.34 -0.56 -5.43
CA CYS A 270 -3.52 -1.05 -6.81
C CYS A 270 -4.49 -0.17 -7.61
N LEU A 271 -5.62 0.21 -7.02
CA LEU A 271 -6.58 1.10 -7.69
C LEU A 271 -5.99 2.47 -8.03
N ASN A 272 -5.15 3.03 -7.16
CA ASN A 272 -4.54 4.34 -7.40
C ASN A 272 -3.39 4.28 -8.41
N CYS A 273 -2.69 3.14 -8.50
CA CYS A 273 -1.54 2.98 -9.39
C CYS A 273 -1.96 2.54 -10.81
N CYS A 274 -3.07 1.81 -10.97
CA CYS A 274 -3.46 1.19 -12.22
C CYS A 274 -4.39 2.03 -13.13
N ASP A 275 -4.66 3.31 -12.79
CA ASP A 275 -5.55 4.19 -13.58
C ASP A 275 -5.07 4.48 -15.03
N LYS A 276 -3.95 3.89 -15.49
CA LYS A 276 -3.34 4.16 -16.80
C LYS A 276 -3.18 2.95 -17.73
N SER A 277 -3.56 1.73 -17.33
CA SER A 277 -3.51 0.56 -18.23
C SER A 277 -4.76 0.52 -19.13
N SER A 278 -4.68 1.26 -20.24
CA SER A 278 -5.69 1.32 -21.30
C SER A 278 -6.18 -0.08 -21.72
N THR A 279 -7.50 -0.17 -21.85
CA THR A 279 -8.29 -1.27 -22.44
C THR A 279 -7.72 -1.75 -23.78
N LEU A 280 -7.64 -3.08 -23.94
CA LEU A 280 -7.28 -3.82 -25.16
C LEU A 280 -5.89 -3.51 -25.73
N LYS A 281 -4.86 -4.24 -25.26
CA LYS A 281 -3.70 -4.53 -26.10
C LYS A 281 -4.10 -5.66 -27.05
N ILE A 282 -4.68 -5.30 -28.19
CA ILE A 282 -4.87 -6.27 -29.29
C ILE A 282 -3.46 -6.75 -29.64
N ALA A 283 -3.14 -8.00 -29.32
CA ALA A 283 -1.89 -8.60 -29.74
C ALA A 283 -1.85 -8.58 -31.27
N ASP A 284 -0.81 -7.98 -31.84
CA ASP A 284 -0.57 -8.01 -33.27
C ASP A 284 -0.50 -9.48 -33.70
N PHE A 285 -1.45 -9.88 -34.53
CA PHE A 285 -1.50 -11.21 -35.13
C PHE A 285 -0.32 -11.30 -36.12
N HIS A 286 0.87 -11.68 -35.63
CA HIS A 286 1.99 -12.04 -36.48
C HIS A 286 1.64 -13.37 -37.16
N GLN A 287 1.00 -13.29 -38.31
CA GLN A 287 1.02 -14.38 -39.26
C GLN A 287 2.32 -14.24 -40.06
N ASP A 288 3.32 -15.00 -39.66
CA ASP A 288 4.50 -15.29 -40.47
C ASP A 288 4.03 -15.81 -41.83
N ASN A 289 3.97 -14.92 -42.81
CA ASN A 289 4.10 -15.25 -44.22
C ASN A 289 4.75 -14.04 -44.88
N ASN A 290 6.02 -14.24 -45.25
CA ASN A 290 6.78 -13.37 -46.13
C ASN A 290 5.90 -12.93 -47.32
N ASP A 291 5.72 -11.62 -47.47
CA ASP A 291 5.89 -10.88 -48.72
C ASP A 291 5.47 -9.43 -48.48
N GLU A 292 6.43 -8.63 -47.99
CA GLU A 292 6.31 -7.17 -47.99
C GLU A 292 6.41 -6.65 -49.44
N GLN A 293 5.26 -6.52 -50.11
CA GLN A 293 5.06 -5.47 -51.10
C GLN A 293 3.87 -4.62 -50.69
N GLN A 294 4.20 -3.37 -50.37
CA GLN A 294 3.30 -2.26 -50.14
C GLN A 294 2.39 -2.09 -51.37
N GLU A 295 1.09 -2.30 -51.21
CA GLU A 295 0.10 -1.69 -52.09
C GLU A 295 -0.94 -0.93 -51.27
N GLU A 296 -1.02 0.36 -51.60
CA GLU A 296 -1.98 1.33 -51.11
C GLU A 296 -3.41 0.79 -51.22
N VAL A 297 -4.13 0.72 -50.11
CA VAL A 297 -5.57 0.45 -50.11
C VAL A 297 -6.29 1.71 -50.59
N GLN A 298 -6.49 1.81 -51.91
CA GLN A 298 -7.47 2.73 -52.49
C GLN A 298 -8.87 2.29 -52.08
N VAL A 299 -9.51 3.15 -51.29
CA VAL A 299 -10.96 3.11 -51.03
C VAL A 299 -11.68 3.53 -52.31
N LEU A 300 -12.03 2.55 -53.14
CA LEU A 300 -13.00 2.71 -54.23
C LEU A 300 -14.28 1.99 -53.82
N GLY A 301 -15.29 2.77 -53.47
CA GLY A 301 -16.63 2.28 -53.18
C GLY A 301 -17.25 1.69 -54.45
N ASP A 302 -17.63 0.41 -54.37
CA ASP A 302 -18.42 -0.27 -55.38
C ASP A 302 -19.82 -0.59 -54.78
N PRO A 303 -20.92 -0.01 -55.32
CA PRO A 303 -22.26 -0.07 -54.72
C PRO A 303 -23.01 -1.35 -55.16
N GLY A 304 -22.45 -2.52 -54.85
CA GLY A 304 -23.01 -3.79 -55.33
C GLY A 304 -22.64 -5.07 -54.55
N HIS A 305 -22.05 -4.98 -53.36
CA HIS A 305 -21.76 -6.18 -52.59
C HIS A 305 -23.03 -6.73 -51.93
N GLU A 306 -23.59 -7.79 -52.52
CA GLU A 306 -24.49 -8.71 -51.83
C GLU A 306 -23.90 -9.06 -50.46
N ASP A 307 -24.74 -9.01 -49.42
CA ASP A 307 -24.34 -9.23 -48.03
C ASP A 307 -24.02 -10.72 -47.84
N GLN A 308 -22.80 -11.12 -48.22
CA GLN A 308 -22.39 -12.51 -48.32
C GLN A 308 -22.45 -13.19 -46.96
N THR A 309 -23.12 -14.36 -46.93
CA THR A 309 -23.16 -15.22 -45.76
C THR A 309 -21.85 -16.00 -45.65
N ILE A 310 -21.18 -15.86 -44.51
CA ILE A 310 -19.94 -16.54 -44.13
C ILE A 310 -20.27 -17.64 -43.12
N GLN A 311 -19.51 -18.74 -43.17
CA GLN A 311 -19.55 -19.78 -42.15
C GLN A 311 -18.32 -19.72 -41.22
N LEU A 312 -18.58 -19.73 -39.93
CA LEU A 312 -17.59 -19.81 -38.85
C LEU A 312 -17.53 -21.26 -38.35
N HIS A 313 -16.34 -21.85 -38.34
CA HIS A 313 -16.13 -23.21 -37.86
C HIS A 313 -15.86 -23.21 -36.36
N CYS A 314 -16.74 -23.85 -35.60
CA CYS A 314 -16.73 -23.90 -34.14
C CYS A 314 -16.10 -25.22 -33.65
N ALA A 315 -16.12 -25.44 -32.32
CA ALA A 315 -15.78 -26.72 -31.73
C ALA A 315 -16.70 -27.85 -32.26
N ALA A 316 -16.22 -29.09 -32.20
CA ALA A 316 -16.94 -30.28 -32.66
C ALA A 316 -17.35 -30.28 -34.16
N GLY A 317 -16.81 -29.36 -34.97
CA GLY A 317 -17.13 -29.27 -36.40
C GLY A 317 -18.44 -28.55 -36.71
N GLU A 318 -19.05 -27.89 -35.72
CA GLU A 318 -20.28 -27.13 -35.88
C GLU A 318 -20.04 -25.82 -36.66
N LEU A 319 -21.06 -25.36 -37.39
CA LEU A 319 -20.95 -24.20 -38.29
C LEU A 319 -21.98 -23.14 -37.92
N VAL A 320 -21.52 -21.90 -37.73
CA VAL A 320 -22.37 -20.72 -37.47
C VAL A 320 -22.35 -19.80 -38.67
N LYS A 321 -23.53 -19.36 -39.13
CA LYS A 321 -23.69 -18.47 -40.30
C LYS A 321 -23.81 -17.01 -39.85
N THR A 322 -23.11 -16.10 -40.54
CA THR A 322 -23.19 -14.66 -40.28
C THR A 322 -22.88 -13.85 -41.53
N THR A 323 -23.17 -12.55 -41.53
CA THR A 323 -22.88 -11.66 -42.68
C THR A 323 -21.46 -11.12 -42.62
N ALA A 324 -20.82 -11.01 -43.79
CA ALA A 324 -19.46 -10.49 -43.92
C ALA A 324 -19.35 -9.01 -43.48
N SER A 325 -20.39 -8.22 -43.74
CA SER A 325 -20.46 -6.80 -43.34
C SER A 325 -20.34 -6.63 -41.83
N LEU A 326 -21.14 -7.38 -41.08
CA LEU A 326 -21.21 -7.34 -39.62
C LEU A 326 -19.87 -7.71 -38.96
N LEU A 327 -19.21 -8.74 -39.50
CA LEU A 327 -17.90 -9.17 -39.01
C LEU A 327 -16.80 -8.16 -39.33
N ARG A 328 -16.81 -7.51 -40.50
CA ARG A 328 -15.81 -6.48 -40.85
C ARG A 328 -15.96 -5.23 -39.98
N GLU A 329 -17.19 -4.86 -39.63
CA GLU A 329 -17.46 -3.66 -38.84
C GLU A 329 -17.06 -3.85 -37.37
N HIS A 330 -17.25 -5.06 -36.82
CA HIS A 330 -17.16 -5.28 -35.38
C HIS A 330 -16.11 -6.31 -34.94
N SER A 331 -15.30 -6.86 -35.84
CA SER A 331 -14.23 -7.81 -35.51
C SER A 331 -13.04 -7.71 -36.46
N ASN A 332 -11.90 -8.25 -36.04
CA ASN A 332 -10.71 -8.37 -36.88
C ASN A 332 -10.66 -9.70 -37.67
N LEU A 333 -11.68 -10.56 -37.58
CA LEU A 333 -11.70 -11.88 -38.24
C LEU A 333 -11.51 -11.82 -39.75
N LEU A 334 -12.00 -10.75 -40.37
CA LEU A 334 -11.94 -10.56 -41.83
C LEU A 334 -10.87 -9.53 -42.24
N ARG A 335 -10.04 -9.07 -41.30
CA ARG A 335 -8.98 -8.11 -41.59
C ARG A 335 -7.92 -8.79 -42.49
N GLY A 336 -7.66 -8.21 -43.66
CA GLY A 336 -6.74 -8.77 -44.65
C GLY A 336 -7.34 -9.83 -45.58
N TRP A 337 -8.62 -10.16 -45.42
CA TRP A 337 -9.29 -11.12 -46.32
C TRP A 337 -9.62 -10.45 -47.67
N LYS A 338 -8.81 -10.72 -48.69
CA LYS A 338 -9.02 -10.26 -50.08
C LYS A 338 -10.00 -11.19 -50.78
N PHE A 339 -11.04 -10.62 -51.37
CA PHE A 339 -12.04 -11.36 -52.13
C PHE A 339 -11.58 -11.54 -53.58
N ASP A 340 -11.19 -12.76 -53.95
CA ASP A 340 -11.04 -13.11 -55.36
C ASP A 340 -12.40 -13.60 -55.89
N SER A 341 -13.01 -12.78 -56.74
CA SER A 341 -14.31 -13.03 -57.38
C SER A 341 -14.29 -14.13 -58.46
N THR A 342 -13.13 -14.75 -58.71
CA THR A 342 -12.90 -15.60 -59.90
C THR A 342 -13.02 -17.10 -59.66
N GLN A 343 -13.34 -17.58 -58.46
CA GLN A 343 -13.56 -19.01 -58.20
C GLN A 343 -14.85 -19.27 -57.42
N VAL A 344 -15.96 -19.37 -58.14
CA VAL A 344 -17.19 -19.98 -57.62
C VAL A 344 -17.26 -21.43 -58.13
N PRO A 345 -17.27 -22.41 -57.22
CA PRO A 345 -18.16 -23.55 -57.36
C PRO A 345 -19.28 -23.42 -56.32
N GLU A 346 -20.51 -23.61 -56.77
CA GLU A 346 -21.79 -23.34 -56.08
C GLU A 346 -22.10 -24.20 -54.85
N ASP A 347 -21.16 -24.97 -54.28
CA ASP A 347 -21.45 -25.91 -53.19
C ASP A 347 -20.63 -25.74 -51.90
N ASP A 348 -19.60 -24.88 -51.88
CA ASP A 348 -18.85 -24.61 -50.65
C ASP A 348 -19.24 -23.25 -50.08
N ASN A 349 -20.15 -23.27 -49.10
CA ASN A 349 -20.29 -22.19 -48.14
C ASN A 349 -18.90 -21.92 -47.52
N ARG A 350 -18.24 -20.87 -48.00
CA ARG A 350 -16.84 -20.56 -47.69
C ARG A 350 -16.66 -20.42 -46.17
N VAL A 351 -15.89 -21.35 -45.58
CA VAL A 351 -15.50 -21.34 -44.16
C VAL A 351 -14.34 -20.36 -43.99
N VAL A 352 -14.56 -19.25 -43.29
CA VAL A 352 -13.59 -18.13 -43.28
C VAL A 352 -12.73 -18.06 -42.01
N ALA A 353 -13.20 -18.58 -40.88
CA ALA A 353 -12.44 -18.55 -39.63
C ALA A 353 -12.62 -19.82 -38.81
N ARG A 354 -11.50 -20.35 -38.28
CA ARG A 354 -11.47 -21.50 -37.38
C ARG A 354 -11.54 -21.02 -35.93
N LEU A 355 -12.75 -20.97 -35.38
CA LEU A 355 -13.04 -20.75 -33.96
C LEU A 355 -13.16 -22.08 -33.20
N GLY A 356 -12.38 -23.09 -33.59
CA GLY A 356 -12.52 -24.49 -33.15
C GLY A 356 -12.37 -24.76 -31.65
N ARG A 357 -12.04 -23.73 -30.85
CA ARG A 357 -11.98 -23.77 -29.39
C ARG A 357 -13.28 -23.34 -28.69
N PHE A 358 -14.22 -22.74 -29.41
CA PHE A 358 -15.44 -22.17 -28.86
C PHE A 358 -16.67 -22.96 -29.28
N GLN A 359 -17.64 -23.12 -28.36
CA GLN A 359 -18.89 -23.81 -28.67
C GLN A 359 -19.74 -23.00 -29.66
N ALA A 360 -20.48 -23.66 -30.55
CA ALA A 360 -21.30 -22.96 -31.54
C ALA A 360 -22.37 -22.07 -30.89
N SER A 361 -22.90 -22.46 -29.73
CA SER A 361 -23.83 -21.65 -28.94
C SER A 361 -23.25 -20.27 -28.57
N ASN A 362 -21.98 -20.23 -28.16
CA ASN A 362 -21.31 -18.99 -27.76
C ASN A 362 -20.88 -18.16 -28.98
N VAL A 363 -20.50 -18.82 -30.08
CA VAL A 363 -20.22 -18.13 -31.36
C VAL A 363 -21.49 -17.53 -31.96
N GLN A 364 -22.63 -18.23 -31.87
CA GLN A 364 -23.92 -17.71 -32.28
C GLN A 364 -24.31 -16.50 -31.41
N LEU A 365 -24.16 -16.62 -30.09
CA LEU A 365 -24.44 -15.53 -29.16
C LEU A 365 -23.57 -14.29 -29.47
N PHE A 366 -22.29 -14.48 -29.80
CA PHE A 366 -21.42 -13.41 -30.28
C PHE A 366 -21.99 -12.73 -31.54
N VAL A 367 -22.39 -13.50 -32.55
CA VAL A 367 -22.98 -12.96 -33.79
C VAL A 367 -24.25 -12.16 -33.51
N ASP A 368 -25.12 -12.67 -32.64
CA ASP A 368 -26.39 -12.01 -32.30
C ASP A 368 -26.14 -10.65 -31.63
N ILE A 369 -25.18 -10.58 -30.70
CA ILE A 369 -24.76 -9.36 -30.00
C ILE A 369 -24.21 -8.30 -30.96
N LEU A 370 -23.53 -8.72 -32.03
CA LEU A 370 -22.98 -7.78 -33.01
C LEU A 370 -24.06 -6.97 -33.71
N ALA A 371 -25.26 -7.52 -33.92
CA ALA A 371 -26.36 -6.80 -34.57
C ALA A 371 -27.14 -5.87 -33.61
N MET A 372 -27.01 -6.08 -32.29
CA MET A 372 -27.76 -5.35 -31.28
C MET A 372 -27.15 -3.97 -30.96
N THR A 373 -27.97 -3.08 -30.39
CA THR A 373 -27.42 -1.88 -29.74
C THR A 373 -26.63 -2.26 -28.49
N GLN A 374 -25.69 -1.41 -28.06
CA GLN A 374 -24.89 -1.71 -26.86
C GLN A 374 -25.77 -1.93 -25.62
N HIS A 375 -26.85 -1.16 -25.46
CA HIS A 375 -27.73 -1.28 -24.31
C HIS A 375 -28.48 -2.62 -24.31
N ASP A 376 -29.08 -2.99 -25.44
CA ASP A 376 -29.86 -4.22 -25.57
C ASP A 376 -28.96 -5.45 -25.43
N ALA A 377 -27.76 -5.40 -25.99
CA ALA A 377 -26.79 -6.46 -25.90
C ALA A 377 -26.32 -6.71 -24.46
N VAL A 378 -26.09 -5.65 -23.67
CA VAL A 378 -25.74 -5.80 -22.25
C VAL A 378 -26.91 -6.40 -21.47
N ASN A 379 -28.15 -5.97 -21.73
CA ASN A 379 -29.32 -6.51 -21.05
C ASN A 379 -29.51 -8.00 -21.36
N ALA A 380 -29.47 -8.38 -22.64
CA ALA A 380 -29.58 -9.77 -23.08
C ALA A 380 -28.50 -10.66 -22.45
N LEU A 381 -27.25 -10.20 -22.41
CA LEU A 381 -26.17 -10.93 -21.74
C LEU A 381 -26.34 -11.03 -20.22
N THR A 382 -26.85 -9.98 -19.58
CA THR A 382 -27.07 -9.96 -18.13
C THR A 382 -28.17 -10.96 -17.73
N GLU A 383 -29.20 -11.10 -18.57
CA GLU A 383 -30.32 -12.02 -18.36
C GLU A 383 -29.93 -13.50 -18.42
N LEU A 384 -28.83 -13.85 -19.10
CA LEU A 384 -28.32 -15.22 -19.17
C LEU A 384 -27.88 -15.75 -17.79
N GLN A 385 -27.45 -14.87 -16.89
CA GLN A 385 -26.92 -15.21 -15.55
C GLN A 385 -25.84 -16.32 -15.55
N SER A 386 -25.16 -16.54 -16.68
CA SER A 386 -24.16 -17.60 -16.87
C SER A 386 -22.76 -17.02 -16.93
N ILE A 387 -22.04 -17.05 -15.81
CA ILE A 387 -20.65 -16.58 -15.72
C ILE A 387 -19.74 -17.33 -16.71
N PRO A 388 -19.78 -18.67 -16.85
CA PRO A 388 -18.91 -19.38 -17.79
C PRO A 388 -19.13 -18.95 -19.24
N THR A 389 -20.39 -18.70 -19.64
CA THR A 389 -20.73 -18.20 -20.98
C THR A 389 -20.14 -16.81 -21.21
N LEU A 390 -20.26 -15.91 -20.23
CA LEU A 390 -19.70 -14.56 -20.33
C LEU A 390 -18.16 -14.56 -20.34
N GLN A 391 -17.53 -15.47 -19.59
CA GLN A 391 -16.08 -15.67 -19.63
C GLN A 391 -15.62 -16.17 -21.01
N GLU A 392 -16.29 -17.16 -21.57
CA GLU A 392 -15.98 -17.68 -22.91
C GLU A 392 -16.18 -16.61 -24.00
N LEU A 393 -17.22 -15.78 -23.88
CA LEU A 393 -17.45 -14.62 -24.76
C LEU A 393 -16.33 -13.57 -24.68
N LEU A 394 -15.79 -13.29 -23.49
CA LEU A 394 -14.64 -12.38 -23.35
C LEU A 394 -13.39 -12.94 -24.02
N GLN A 395 -13.11 -14.23 -23.84
CA GLN A 395 -12.01 -14.90 -24.54
C GLN A 395 -12.22 -14.90 -26.05
N LEU A 396 -13.45 -15.14 -26.51
CA LEU A 396 -13.79 -15.04 -27.91
C LEU A 396 -13.56 -13.61 -28.43
N ALA A 397 -14.03 -12.59 -27.71
CA ALA A 397 -13.84 -11.18 -28.07
C ALA A 397 -12.36 -10.81 -28.22
N ASP A 398 -11.51 -11.29 -27.31
CA ASP A 398 -10.05 -11.13 -27.39
C ASP A 398 -9.49 -11.78 -28.65
N THR A 399 -9.87 -13.04 -28.89
CA THR A 399 -9.43 -13.85 -30.05
C THR A 399 -9.72 -13.16 -31.38
N VAL A 400 -10.93 -12.63 -31.50
CA VAL A 400 -11.47 -12.09 -32.74
C VAL A 400 -11.22 -10.58 -32.86
N GLY A 401 -10.61 -9.97 -31.83
CA GLY A 401 -10.39 -8.53 -31.75
C GLY A 401 -11.68 -7.71 -31.82
N SER A 402 -12.76 -8.16 -31.20
CA SER A 402 -14.05 -7.44 -31.20
C SER A 402 -14.19 -6.54 -29.96
N ALA A 403 -13.94 -5.24 -30.15
CA ALA A 403 -14.12 -4.25 -29.09
C ALA A 403 -15.58 -4.18 -28.59
N LYS A 404 -16.56 -4.31 -29.50
CA LYS A 404 -17.99 -4.30 -29.13
C LYS A 404 -18.34 -5.45 -28.20
N CYS A 405 -18.00 -6.69 -28.59
CA CYS A 405 -18.23 -7.87 -27.75
C CYS A 405 -17.48 -7.76 -26.42
N TRP A 406 -16.22 -7.29 -26.46
CA TRP A 406 -15.42 -7.06 -25.26
C TRP A 406 -16.15 -6.15 -24.27
N HIS A 407 -16.48 -4.92 -24.66
CA HIS A 407 -17.10 -3.94 -23.75
C HIS A 407 -18.49 -4.34 -23.25
N VAL A 408 -19.31 -4.92 -24.13
CA VAL A 408 -20.66 -5.39 -23.78
C VAL A 408 -20.57 -6.52 -22.75
N THR A 409 -19.70 -7.50 -22.98
CA THR A 409 -19.51 -8.63 -22.08
C THR A 409 -18.89 -8.21 -20.75
N THR A 410 -17.90 -7.30 -20.74
CA THR A 410 -17.37 -6.69 -19.50
C THR A 410 -18.49 -6.02 -18.70
N SER A 411 -19.37 -5.27 -19.37
CA SER A 411 -20.47 -4.55 -18.72
C SER A 411 -21.50 -5.52 -18.14
N ALA A 412 -21.83 -6.60 -18.84
CA ALA A 412 -22.70 -7.66 -18.34
C ALA A 412 -22.09 -8.37 -17.12
N LEU A 413 -20.80 -8.73 -17.17
CA LEU A 413 -20.07 -9.30 -16.03
C LEU A 413 -20.08 -8.39 -14.80
N CYS A 414 -19.93 -7.08 -14.99
CA CYS A 414 -20.03 -6.12 -13.88
C CYS A 414 -21.44 -6.07 -13.26
N ARG A 415 -22.50 -6.34 -14.03
CA ARG A 415 -23.89 -6.33 -13.55
C ARG A 415 -24.30 -7.62 -12.84
N VAL A 416 -23.74 -8.76 -13.25
CA VAL A 416 -24.00 -10.07 -12.62
C VAL A 416 -23.05 -10.37 -11.45
N MET A 417 -22.15 -9.44 -11.13
CA MET A 417 -21.21 -9.59 -10.02
C MET A 417 -21.94 -9.56 -8.68
N THR A 418 -21.62 -10.52 -7.81
CA THR A 418 -22.20 -10.71 -6.49
C THR A 418 -21.11 -10.97 -5.46
N THR A 419 -21.50 -10.99 -4.18
CA THR A 419 -20.62 -11.35 -3.06
C THR A 419 -20.02 -12.75 -3.20
N SER A 420 -20.72 -13.67 -3.87
CA SER A 420 -20.30 -15.07 -4.03
C SER A 420 -19.44 -15.34 -5.25
N ASN A 421 -19.44 -14.47 -6.27
CA ASN A 421 -18.78 -14.75 -7.55
C ASN A 421 -17.67 -13.77 -7.95
N TRP A 422 -17.52 -12.63 -7.26
CA TRP A 422 -16.56 -11.60 -7.67
C TRP A 422 -15.11 -12.11 -7.71
N LEU A 423 -14.75 -13.03 -6.81
CA LEU A 423 -13.39 -13.60 -6.73
C LEU A 423 -13.10 -14.47 -7.96
N GLU A 424 -14.08 -15.26 -8.42
CA GLU A 424 -13.96 -16.07 -9.63
C GLU A 424 -13.78 -15.17 -10.85
N ILE A 425 -14.60 -14.12 -10.97
CA ILE A 425 -14.49 -13.13 -12.06
C ILE A 425 -13.14 -12.41 -12.00
N PHE A 426 -12.67 -12.05 -10.81
CA PHE A 426 -11.35 -11.47 -10.59
C PHE A 426 -10.23 -12.40 -11.07
N GLN A 427 -10.22 -13.65 -10.62
CA GLN A 427 -9.20 -14.63 -10.98
C GLN A 427 -9.14 -14.87 -12.49
N PHE A 428 -10.32 -14.95 -13.13
CA PHE A 428 -10.42 -15.04 -14.57
C PHE A 428 -9.82 -13.80 -15.27
N ALA A 429 -10.21 -12.60 -14.83
CA ALA A 429 -9.75 -11.33 -15.39
C ALA A 429 -8.24 -11.11 -15.21
N SER A 430 -7.66 -11.61 -14.12
CA SER A 430 -6.25 -11.49 -13.79
C SER A 430 -5.37 -12.59 -14.39
N THR A 431 -5.95 -13.59 -15.08
CA THR A 431 -5.15 -14.64 -15.74
C THR A 431 -4.17 -14.05 -16.76
N LYS A 432 -2.98 -14.67 -16.88
CA LYS A 432 -1.98 -14.29 -17.89
C LYS A 432 -2.51 -14.35 -19.33
N VAL A 433 -3.54 -15.16 -19.57
CA VAL A 433 -4.11 -15.38 -20.90
C VAL A 433 -5.00 -14.21 -21.33
N LEU A 434 -5.89 -13.72 -20.45
CA LEU A 434 -6.81 -12.63 -20.80
C LEU A 434 -6.28 -11.24 -20.41
N ARG A 435 -5.68 -11.11 -19.22
CA ARG A 435 -5.28 -9.84 -18.58
C ARG A 435 -6.24 -8.69 -18.90
N HIS A 436 -7.37 -8.63 -18.21
CA HIS A 436 -8.41 -7.62 -18.42
C HIS A 436 -8.37 -6.51 -17.35
N PRO A 437 -7.54 -5.45 -17.49
CA PRO A 437 -7.31 -4.44 -16.45
C PRO A 437 -8.60 -3.81 -15.89
N THR A 438 -9.53 -3.38 -16.76
CA THR A 438 -10.76 -2.73 -16.30
C THR A 438 -11.64 -3.64 -15.44
N LEU A 439 -11.76 -4.93 -15.79
CA LEU A 439 -12.57 -5.88 -15.05
C LEU A 439 -11.90 -6.20 -13.71
N THR A 440 -10.58 -6.41 -13.71
CA THR A 440 -9.78 -6.59 -12.49
C THR A 440 -9.99 -5.43 -11.50
N LEU A 441 -9.86 -4.18 -11.97
CA LEU A 441 -10.05 -2.99 -11.12
C LEU A 441 -11.50 -2.85 -10.64
N ARG A 442 -12.48 -3.24 -11.45
CA ARG A 442 -13.91 -3.25 -11.04
C ARG A 442 -14.17 -4.29 -9.95
N CYS A 443 -13.62 -5.50 -10.06
CA CYS A 443 -13.71 -6.51 -9.01
C CYS A 443 -13.06 -6.04 -7.70
N ILE A 444 -11.88 -5.40 -7.78
CA ILE A 444 -11.20 -4.85 -6.61
C ILE A 444 -12.06 -3.77 -5.94
N ARG A 445 -12.62 -2.82 -6.72
CA ARG A 445 -13.53 -1.78 -6.17
C ARG A 445 -14.73 -2.40 -5.47
N PHE A 446 -15.39 -3.37 -6.11
CA PHE A 446 -16.52 -4.09 -5.54
C PHE A 446 -16.17 -4.77 -4.21
N ALA A 447 -15.04 -5.48 -4.14
CA ALA A 447 -14.61 -6.16 -2.93
C ALA A 447 -14.28 -5.20 -1.77
N LEU A 448 -13.67 -4.05 -2.07
CA LEU A 448 -13.39 -3.01 -1.08
C LEU A 448 -14.66 -2.32 -0.57
N GLU A 449 -15.63 -2.06 -1.46
CA GLU A 449 -16.95 -1.55 -1.09
C GLU A 449 -17.68 -2.55 -0.18
N LEU A 450 -17.66 -3.83 -0.51
CA LEU A 450 -18.24 -4.90 0.31
C LEU A 450 -17.60 -4.95 1.71
N HIS A 451 -16.26 -4.89 1.79
CA HIS A 451 -15.55 -4.85 3.07
C HIS A 451 -15.95 -3.62 3.90
N SER A 452 -16.06 -2.44 3.27
CA SER A 452 -16.48 -1.23 3.96
C SER A 452 -17.92 -1.32 4.51
N SER A 453 -18.81 -2.01 3.80
CA SER A 453 -20.22 -2.17 4.17
C SER A 453 -20.43 -3.09 5.38
N LEU A 454 -19.59 -4.13 5.53
CA LEU A 454 -19.66 -5.07 6.65
C LEU A 454 -19.11 -4.51 7.97
N GLY A 455 -18.29 -3.45 7.88
CA GLY A 455 -17.70 -2.75 9.02
C GLY A 455 -16.71 -3.60 9.84
N PRO A 456 -16.01 -2.98 10.83
CA PRO A 456 -15.14 -3.70 11.73
C PRO A 456 -15.92 -4.68 12.60
N ARG A 457 -15.26 -5.75 13.06
CA ARG A 457 -15.89 -6.73 13.94
C ARG A 457 -16.24 -6.06 15.27
N ASN A 458 -17.52 -6.09 15.66
CA ASN A 458 -17.96 -5.58 16.96
C ASN A 458 -17.43 -6.51 18.06
N THR A 459 -16.32 -6.11 18.69
CA THR A 459 -15.73 -6.81 19.83
C THR A 459 -16.40 -6.46 21.17
N ALA A 460 -17.37 -5.54 21.17
CA ALA A 460 -17.95 -4.95 22.39
C ALA A 460 -19.00 -5.80 23.12
N GLU A 461 -19.51 -6.91 22.56
CA GLU A 461 -20.53 -7.74 23.23
C GLU A 461 -20.23 -9.24 23.10
N LYS A 462 -19.14 -9.71 23.72
CA LYS A 462 -19.04 -11.13 24.11
C LYS A 462 -19.22 -11.26 25.61
N ILE A 463 -20.48 -11.14 26.05
CA ILE A 463 -20.91 -11.71 27.33
C ILE A 463 -20.76 -13.24 27.17
N PRO A 464 -20.09 -13.95 28.12
CA PRO A 464 -19.91 -15.38 28.00
C PRO A 464 -21.24 -16.09 28.25
N GLN A 465 -22.01 -16.35 27.19
CA GLN A 465 -23.11 -17.29 27.24
C GLN A 465 -22.69 -18.62 26.60
N SER A 466 -22.94 -19.65 27.37
CA SER A 466 -22.57 -21.05 27.22
C SER A 466 -22.96 -21.71 25.90
N ASP A 467 -22.07 -22.55 25.40
CA ASP A 467 -22.33 -23.83 24.72
C ASP A 467 -23.53 -23.88 23.76
N LYS A 468 -23.38 -23.18 22.63
CA LYS A 468 -23.74 -23.61 21.27
C LYS A 468 -23.15 -22.57 20.32
N GLN A 469 -22.03 -22.88 19.68
CA GLN A 469 -21.40 -22.05 18.66
C GLN A 469 -22.29 -21.96 17.42
N GLN A 470 -23.33 -21.13 17.45
CA GLN A 470 -23.95 -20.61 16.26
C GLN A 470 -23.11 -19.41 15.83
N ILE A 471 -22.23 -19.62 14.85
CA ILE A 471 -21.45 -18.54 14.23
C ILE A 471 -22.47 -17.58 13.62
N ASP A 472 -22.39 -16.30 13.99
CA ASP A 472 -23.21 -15.25 13.39
C ASP A 472 -22.96 -15.25 11.87
N PRO A 473 -24.01 -15.36 11.02
CA PRO A 473 -23.84 -15.37 9.57
C PRO A 473 -23.02 -14.19 9.03
N VAL A 474 -23.08 -13.03 9.69
CA VAL A 474 -22.30 -11.85 9.29
C VAL A 474 -20.81 -12.03 9.60
N ASP A 475 -20.47 -12.72 10.69
CA ASP A 475 -19.07 -13.04 11.02
C ASP A 475 -18.49 -14.09 10.06
N GLN A 476 -19.30 -15.00 9.56
CA GLN A 476 -18.89 -15.94 8.52
C GLN A 476 -18.63 -15.20 7.19
N GLU A 477 -19.55 -14.33 6.77
CA GLU A 477 -19.38 -13.49 5.56
C GLU A 477 -18.11 -12.62 5.64
N ARG A 478 -17.81 -12.03 6.81
CA ARG A 478 -16.55 -11.28 7.01
C ARG A 478 -15.32 -12.17 6.85
N THR A 479 -15.35 -13.37 7.40
CA THR A 479 -14.21 -14.31 7.33
C THR A 479 -13.97 -14.78 5.90
N ASP A 480 -15.04 -15.11 5.19
CA ASP A 480 -14.99 -15.53 3.79
C ASP A 480 -14.48 -14.38 2.90
N LEU A 481 -14.96 -13.15 3.13
CA LEU A 481 -14.47 -11.97 2.43
C LEU A 481 -13.00 -11.68 2.73
N ALA A 482 -12.57 -11.76 3.98
CA ALA A 482 -11.17 -11.57 4.37
C ALA A 482 -10.26 -12.57 3.65
N SER A 483 -10.65 -13.84 3.60
CA SER A 483 -9.94 -14.89 2.85
C SER A 483 -9.87 -14.60 1.34
N ALA A 484 -10.98 -14.14 0.75
CA ALA A 484 -11.04 -13.76 -0.65
C ALA A 484 -10.16 -12.55 -0.98
N LEU A 485 -10.15 -11.52 -0.11
CA LEU A 485 -9.30 -10.34 -0.24
C LEU A 485 -7.81 -10.70 -0.14
N LYS A 486 -7.43 -11.58 0.79
CA LYS A 486 -6.06 -12.11 0.90
C LYS A 486 -5.64 -12.79 -0.40
N THR A 487 -6.51 -13.64 -0.95
CA THR A 487 -6.26 -14.34 -2.22
C THR A 487 -6.06 -13.37 -3.38
N ALA A 488 -6.92 -12.35 -3.49
CA ALA A 488 -6.80 -11.32 -4.51
C ALA A 488 -5.52 -10.50 -4.36
N ALA A 489 -5.15 -10.10 -3.14
CA ALA A 489 -3.92 -9.36 -2.87
C ALA A 489 -2.66 -10.17 -3.21
N ILE A 490 -2.63 -11.47 -2.90
CA ILE A 490 -1.54 -12.37 -3.29
C ILE A 490 -1.45 -12.44 -4.82
N HIS A 491 -2.57 -12.58 -5.52
CA HIS A 491 -2.59 -12.64 -6.98
C HIS A 491 -2.10 -11.32 -7.62
N MET A 492 -2.45 -10.16 -7.05
CA MET A 492 -1.98 -8.86 -7.54
C MET A 492 -0.57 -8.49 -7.07
N SER A 493 0.02 -9.24 -6.14
CA SER A 493 1.27 -8.86 -5.50
C SER A 493 2.43 -8.70 -6.48
N GLN A 494 2.51 -9.54 -7.51
CA GLN A 494 3.52 -9.41 -8.55
C GLN A 494 3.32 -8.12 -9.35
N GLU A 495 2.09 -7.84 -9.80
CA GLU A 495 1.79 -6.63 -10.58
C GLU A 495 2.03 -5.34 -9.79
N LEU A 496 1.77 -5.35 -8.49
CA LEU A 496 1.94 -4.20 -7.59
C LEU A 496 3.40 -3.76 -7.38
N PHE A 497 4.35 -4.69 -7.55
CA PHE A 497 5.77 -4.46 -7.32
C PHE A 497 6.58 -4.46 -8.62
N SER A 498 6.06 -5.02 -9.70
CA SER A 498 6.69 -4.98 -11.03
C SER A 498 6.37 -3.71 -11.84
N SER A 499 5.38 -2.91 -11.42
CA SER A 499 4.91 -1.72 -12.15
C SER A 499 5.87 -0.54 -12.12
#